data_AF-X0VGI2-F1
#
_entry.id   AF-X0VGI2-F1
#
_cell.length_a   1.000
_cell.length_b   1.000
_cell.length_c   1.000
_cell.angle_alpha   90.00
_cell.angle_beta   90.00
_cell.angle_gamma   90.00
#
_symmetry.space_group_name_H-M   'P 1'
#
loop_
_entity.id
_entity.type
_entity.pdbx_description
1 polymer ?
#
loop_
_entity_poly.entity_id
_entity_poly.type
_entity_poly.pdbx_seq_one_letter_code
_entity_poly.pdbx_strand_id
1 'polypeptide(L)'
;IREFLDKNKVKYSEFRDEKGLIQKVAKLIFDNKVVGWFQGRMEYGPRALGSRSILSNPCNPEMRDILNAKVKHREMFRPFAPVICYEDVNDYFECDKPLPYPTDFMLMVYPIKKEKQKLIPAVTHVDGTGRLQVIRKGQNMLYYDLIKEFGKLSGVPMLINTSFNIRGEPIVCKPYDAYKCMMGTGIDCIVMGKYFIKRKDNPKDVWQSEKSIND
;
A
#
# COMPACT_ATOMS: atom_id res chain seq x y z
N ILE A 1 -2.18 -9.38 18.08
CA ILE A 1 -3.08 -8.35 17.47
C ILE A 1 -4.33 -8.16 18.33
N ARG A 2 -5.19 -9.18 18.48
CA ARG A 2 -6.40 -9.09 19.33
C ARG A 2 -6.14 -8.53 20.72
N GLU A 3 -5.18 -9.11 21.44
CA GLU A 3 -4.81 -8.65 22.79
C GLU A 3 -4.50 -7.14 22.83
N PHE A 4 -3.76 -6.62 21.86
CA PHE A 4 -3.50 -5.19 21.73
C PHE A 4 -4.80 -4.39 21.52
N LEU A 5 -5.66 -4.84 20.60
CA LEU A 5 -6.91 -4.15 20.27
C LEU A 5 -7.85 -4.09 21.49
N ASP A 6 -8.02 -5.21 22.19
CA ASP A 6 -8.91 -5.34 23.34
C ASP A 6 -8.38 -4.53 24.53
N LYS A 7 -7.08 -4.67 24.86
CA LYS A 7 -6.44 -3.93 25.96
C LYS A 7 -6.56 -2.42 25.79
N ASN A 8 -6.47 -1.92 24.56
CA ASN A 8 -6.54 -0.49 24.26
C ASN A 8 -7.96 -0.01 23.90
N LYS A 9 -8.97 -0.90 23.97
CA LYS A 9 -10.37 -0.59 23.62
C LYS A 9 -10.49 0.05 22.23
N VAL A 10 -9.71 -0.47 21.27
CA VAL A 10 -9.79 -0.07 19.85
C VAL A 10 -11.05 -0.67 19.26
N LYS A 11 -11.84 0.11 18.55
CA LYS A 11 -13.00 -0.39 17.79
C LYS A 11 -12.53 -1.05 16.51
N TYR A 12 -12.89 -2.32 16.32
CA TYR A 12 -12.55 -3.11 15.15
C TYR A 12 -13.70 -4.04 14.74
N SER A 13 -13.57 -4.60 13.54
CA SER A 13 -14.37 -5.71 13.03
C SER A 13 -13.44 -6.83 12.57
N GLU A 14 -13.94 -8.05 12.41
CA GLU A 14 -13.16 -9.19 11.94
C GLU A 14 -13.71 -9.70 10.60
N PHE A 15 -12.82 -10.04 9.67
CA PHE A 15 -13.17 -10.81 8.48
C PHE A 15 -13.34 -12.28 8.83
N ARG A 16 -14.38 -12.91 8.26
CA ARG A 16 -14.65 -14.34 8.43
C ARG A 16 -13.65 -15.20 7.64
N ASP A 17 -13.29 -14.75 6.45
CA ASP A 17 -12.40 -15.46 5.54
C ASP A 17 -11.55 -14.46 4.72
N GLU A 18 -10.52 -14.99 4.05
CA GLU A 18 -9.60 -14.19 3.22
C GLU A 18 -10.29 -13.61 2.00
N LYS A 19 -11.26 -14.30 1.41
CA LYS A 19 -12.00 -13.84 0.23
C LYS A 19 -12.74 -12.53 0.52
N GLY A 20 -13.50 -12.48 1.62
CA GLY A 20 -14.21 -11.28 2.05
C GLY A 20 -13.27 -10.14 2.41
N LEU A 21 -12.10 -10.45 2.99
CA LEU A 21 -11.03 -9.48 3.25
C LEU A 21 -10.53 -8.87 1.94
N ILE A 22 -10.09 -9.71 0.99
CA ILE A 22 -9.55 -9.30 -0.31
C ILE A 22 -10.57 -8.42 -1.05
N GLN A 23 -11.82 -8.87 -1.17
CA GLN A 23 -12.89 -8.13 -1.84
C GLN A 23 -13.14 -6.77 -1.19
N LYS A 24 -13.18 -6.73 0.15
CA LYS A 24 -13.40 -5.48 0.87
C LYS A 24 -12.25 -4.50 0.68
N VAL A 25 -11.02 -4.98 0.76
CA VAL A 25 -9.82 -4.14 0.67
C VAL A 25 -9.61 -3.65 -0.75
N ALA A 26 -9.79 -4.51 -1.76
CA ALA A 26 -9.77 -4.12 -3.17
C ALA A 26 -10.80 -3.01 -3.44
N LYS A 27 -12.03 -3.14 -2.91
CA LYS A 27 -13.06 -2.11 -3.05
C LYS A 27 -12.69 -0.81 -2.34
N LEU A 28 -12.11 -0.87 -1.15
CA LEU A 28 -11.66 0.33 -0.42
C LEU A 28 -10.57 1.07 -1.20
N ILE A 29 -9.61 0.34 -1.77
CA ILE A 29 -8.56 0.93 -2.59
C ILE A 29 -9.17 1.54 -3.86
N PHE A 30 -10.06 0.83 -4.55
CA PHE A 30 -10.81 1.35 -5.70
C PHE A 30 -11.57 2.64 -5.37
N ASP A 31 -12.16 2.71 -4.18
CA ASP A 31 -12.84 3.91 -3.64
C ASP A 31 -11.87 4.99 -3.11
N ASN A 32 -10.61 4.95 -3.53
CA ASN A 32 -9.57 5.93 -3.22
C ASN A 32 -9.27 6.07 -1.72
N LYS A 33 -9.49 5.00 -0.94
CA LYS A 33 -9.07 4.95 0.47
C LYS A 33 -7.61 4.55 0.59
N VAL A 34 -6.91 5.21 1.50
CA VAL A 34 -5.54 4.85 1.89
C VAL A 34 -5.63 3.74 2.93
N VAL A 35 -5.12 2.56 2.58
CA VAL A 35 -5.21 1.36 3.43
C VAL A 35 -3.84 1.01 3.98
N GLY A 36 -3.70 0.97 5.30
CA GLY A 36 -2.53 0.34 5.93
C GLY A 36 -2.70 -1.18 5.97
N TRP A 37 -1.74 -1.88 5.40
CA TRP A 37 -1.72 -3.32 5.21
C TRP A 37 -0.66 -3.96 6.09
N PHE A 38 -1.10 -4.72 7.09
CA PHE A 38 -0.24 -5.35 8.08
C PHE A 38 -0.54 -6.85 8.12
N GLN A 39 0.28 -7.64 7.43
CA GLN A 39 0.06 -9.07 7.25
C GLN A 39 1.30 -9.89 7.56
N GLY A 40 1.10 -11.06 8.16
CA GLY A 40 2.14 -12.08 8.36
C GLY A 40 3.48 -11.56 8.90
N ARG A 41 4.56 -12.19 8.43
CA ARG A 41 5.94 -11.81 8.75
C ARG A 41 6.32 -10.52 8.03
N MET A 42 7.07 -9.67 8.71
CA MET A 42 7.60 -8.43 8.15
C MET A 42 8.69 -8.72 7.12
N GLU A 43 8.75 -7.88 6.09
CA GLU A 43 9.81 -7.86 5.08
C GLU A 43 11.14 -7.34 5.65
N TYR A 44 12.27 -7.82 5.12
CA TYR A 44 13.60 -7.34 5.52
C TYR A 44 14.10 -6.26 4.54
N GLY A 45 14.69 -5.20 5.08
CA GLY A 45 15.25 -4.09 4.31
C GLY A 45 14.38 -2.82 4.31
N PRO A 46 14.76 -1.81 3.51
CA PRO A 46 14.16 -0.47 3.58
C PRO A 46 12.86 -0.32 2.78
N ARG A 47 12.40 -1.38 2.12
CA ARG A 47 11.19 -1.38 1.26
C ARG A 47 10.09 -2.16 1.95
N ALA A 48 8.87 -1.63 1.91
CA ALA A 48 7.69 -2.45 2.14
C ALA A 48 7.37 -3.22 0.86
N LEU A 49 7.12 -4.52 1.00
CA LEU A 49 6.98 -5.49 -0.07
C LEU A 49 5.67 -6.30 0.04
N GLY A 50 4.68 -5.78 0.77
CA GLY A 50 3.34 -6.39 0.86
C GLY A 50 3.00 -6.98 2.22
N SER A 51 3.84 -6.79 3.23
CA SER A 51 3.56 -7.21 4.62
C SER A 51 3.37 -6.04 5.56
N ARG A 52 4.10 -4.93 5.37
CA ARG A 52 3.98 -3.67 6.12
C ARG A 52 3.88 -2.51 5.15
N SER A 53 2.78 -2.47 4.40
CA SER A 53 2.59 -1.56 3.27
C SER A 53 1.45 -0.58 3.50
N ILE A 54 1.52 0.59 2.87
CA ILE A 54 0.35 1.43 2.61
C ILE A 54 -0.02 1.21 1.15
N LEU A 55 -1.27 0.82 0.92
CA LEU A 55 -1.82 0.47 -0.37
C LEU A 55 -2.83 1.53 -0.82
N SER A 56 -2.80 1.89 -2.10
CA SER A 56 -3.74 2.85 -2.68
C SER A 56 -3.92 2.70 -4.19
N ASN A 57 -4.85 3.49 -4.76
CA ASN A 57 -5.28 3.42 -6.16
C ASN A 57 -4.27 4.07 -7.11
N PRO A 58 -3.62 3.32 -8.04
CA PRO A 58 -2.71 3.91 -9.01
C PRO A 58 -3.41 4.69 -10.13
N CYS A 59 -4.71 4.45 -10.35
CA CYS A 59 -5.47 5.03 -11.45
C CYS A 59 -5.95 6.46 -11.16
N ASN A 60 -6.03 6.85 -9.89
CA ASN A 60 -6.47 8.20 -9.53
C ASN A 60 -5.29 9.19 -9.62
N PRO A 61 -5.35 10.20 -10.52
CA PRO A 61 -4.27 11.18 -10.69
C PRO A 61 -3.98 11.99 -9.42
N GLU A 62 -4.97 12.19 -8.55
CA GLU A 62 -4.81 12.92 -7.29
C GLU A 62 -4.17 12.05 -6.19
N MET A 63 -4.03 10.73 -6.40
CA MET A 63 -3.64 9.83 -5.32
C MET A 63 -2.23 10.09 -4.79
N ARG A 64 -1.33 10.57 -5.65
CA ARG A 64 0.01 11.00 -5.24
C ARG A 64 -0.10 12.14 -4.21
N ASP A 65 -0.91 13.13 -4.52
CA ASP A 65 -1.04 14.34 -3.71
C ASP A 65 -1.80 14.02 -2.41
N ILE A 66 -2.81 13.15 -2.48
CA ILE A 66 -3.51 12.60 -1.32
C ILE A 66 -2.54 11.87 -0.39
N LEU A 67 -1.69 10.96 -0.91
CA LEU A 67 -0.74 10.20 -0.08
C LEU A 67 0.33 11.10 0.53
N ASN A 68 0.82 12.09 -0.21
CA ASN A 68 1.76 13.08 0.29
C ASN A 68 1.13 13.96 1.37
N ALA A 69 -0.07 14.50 1.16
CA ALA A 69 -0.74 15.36 2.14
C ALA A 69 -1.21 14.59 3.38
N LYS A 70 -1.70 13.36 3.21
CA LYS A 70 -2.26 12.58 4.31
C LYS A 70 -1.21 11.85 5.14
N VAL A 71 -0.14 11.34 4.53
CA VAL A 71 0.71 10.34 5.20
C VAL A 71 2.19 10.61 5.08
N LYS A 72 2.68 10.94 3.89
CA LYS A 72 4.13 10.97 3.64
C LYS A 72 4.77 12.32 3.89
N HIS A 73 4.04 13.40 3.65
CA HIS A 73 4.52 14.76 3.79
C HIS A 73 5.87 14.95 3.09
N ARG A 74 6.01 14.34 1.89
CA ARG A 74 7.21 14.36 1.05
C ARG A 74 7.02 15.31 -0.12
N GLU A 75 8.13 15.63 -0.77
CA GLU A 75 8.15 16.50 -1.94
C GLU A 75 7.27 15.92 -3.06
N MET A 76 6.49 16.78 -3.72
CA MET A 76 5.47 16.36 -4.70
C MET A 76 6.03 15.57 -5.90
N PHE A 77 7.32 15.73 -6.20
CA PHE A 77 7.96 15.04 -7.31
C PHE A 77 8.35 13.59 -7.02
N ARG A 78 8.35 13.13 -5.76
CA ARG A 78 8.72 11.74 -5.45
C ARG A 78 7.59 10.80 -5.88
N PRO A 79 7.82 9.93 -6.88
CA PRO A 79 6.81 9.01 -7.35
C PRO A 79 6.62 7.84 -6.36
N PHE A 80 5.40 7.29 -6.36
CA PHE A 80 5.09 6.06 -5.63
C PHE A 80 5.40 4.83 -6.49
N ALA A 81 5.65 3.70 -5.84
CA ALA A 81 6.03 2.49 -6.54
C ALA A 81 4.79 1.67 -6.95
N PRO A 82 4.73 1.23 -8.22
CA PRO A 82 3.75 0.25 -8.67
C PRO A 82 4.10 -1.16 -8.18
N VAL A 83 3.09 -1.91 -7.76
CA VAL A 83 3.16 -3.36 -7.54
C VAL A 83 2.19 -4.09 -8.44
N ILE A 84 2.66 -5.14 -9.12
CA ILE A 84 1.91 -5.89 -10.13
C ILE A 84 2.30 -7.37 -10.10
N CYS A 85 1.36 -8.25 -10.50
CA CYS A 85 1.63 -9.68 -10.62
C CYS A 85 2.53 -9.97 -11.83
N TYR A 86 3.43 -10.94 -11.69
CA TYR A 86 4.42 -11.31 -12.72
C TYR A 86 3.82 -11.48 -14.12
N GLU A 87 2.64 -12.10 -14.21
CA GLU A 87 1.99 -12.41 -15.47
C GLU A 87 1.49 -11.17 -16.22
N ASP A 88 1.21 -10.09 -15.50
CA ASP A 88 0.63 -8.86 -16.08
C ASP A 88 1.71 -7.81 -16.42
N VAL A 89 2.98 -8.01 -16.02
CA VAL A 89 4.05 -7.00 -16.17
C VAL A 89 4.24 -6.57 -17.61
N ASN A 90 4.26 -7.53 -18.54
CA ASN A 90 4.52 -7.26 -19.96
C ASN A 90 3.41 -6.42 -20.61
N ASP A 91 2.24 -6.30 -20.00
CA ASP A 91 1.16 -5.47 -20.52
C ASP A 91 1.34 -3.99 -20.18
N TYR A 92 2.16 -3.68 -19.17
CA TYR A 92 2.33 -2.32 -18.64
C TYR A 92 3.76 -1.77 -18.75
N PHE A 93 4.78 -2.63 -18.70
CA PHE A 93 6.17 -2.20 -18.68
C PHE A 93 6.99 -2.77 -19.85
N GLU A 94 8.02 -2.02 -20.22
CA GLU A 94 9.07 -2.46 -21.12
C GLU A 94 10.22 -3.02 -20.28
N CYS A 95 10.22 -4.33 -20.06
CA CYS A 95 11.16 -5.00 -19.15
C CYS A 95 12.08 -6.02 -19.83
N ASP A 96 13.15 -6.38 -19.13
CA ASP A 96 14.02 -7.49 -19.48
C ASP A 96 13.27 -8.82 -19.50
N LYS A 97 13.74 -9.75 -20.34
CA LYS A 97 13.18 -11.10 -20.49
C LYS A 97 14.30 -12.13 -20.37
N PRO A 98 14.33 -12.96 -19.31
CA PRO A 98 13.36 -13.02 -18.21
C PRO A 98 13.46 -11.81 -17.25
N LEU A 99 12.37 -11.54 -16.53
CA LEU A 99 12.32 -10.49 -15.51
C LEU A 99 13.29 -10.81 -14.35
N PRO A 100 14.21 -9.89 -14.01
CA PRO A 100 15.28 -10.17 -13.07
C PRO A 100 14.77 -10.12 -11.62
N TYR A 101 15.27 -11.02 -10.77
CA TYR A 101 14.84 -11.15 -9.36
C TYR A 101 14.84 -9.84 -8.53
N PRO A 102 15.75 -8.86 -8.75
CA PRO A 102 15.67 -7.56 -8.08
C PRO A 102 14.34 -6.79 -8.25
N THR A 103 13.52 -7.10 -9.27
CA THR A 103 12.17 -6.52 -9.40
C THR A 103 11.24 -6.91 -8.25
N ASP A 104 11.45 -8.08 -7.66
CA ASP A 104 10.62 -8.58 -6.57
C ASP A 104 10.81 -7.72 -5.29
N PHE A 105 11.95 -7.03 -5.20
CA PHE A 105 12.36 -6.20 -4.07
C PHE A 105 12.24 -4.70 -4.34
N MET A 106 11.57 -4.30 -5.43
CA MET A 106 11.39 -2.90 -5.78
C MET A 106 12.73 -2.15 -5.97
N LEU A 107 13.71 -2.82 -6.60
CA LEU A 107 15.07 -2.30 -6.83
C LEU A 107 15.33 -1.87 -8.28
N MET A 108 14.39 -2.09 -9.20
CA MET A 108 14.52 -1.76 -10.61
C MET A 108 13.51 -0.69 -11.04
N VAL A 109 13.90 0.13 -12.01
CA VAL A 109 13.05 1.11 -12.67
C VAL A 109 12.95 0.72 -14.13
N TYR A 110 11.72 0.66 -14.65
CA TYR A 110 11.46 0.34 -16.06
C TYR A 110 10.57 1.40 -16.70
N PRO A 111 10.67 1.62 -18.02
CA PRO A 111 9.70 2.39 -18.78
C PRO A 111 8.31 1.76 -18.67
N ILE A 112 7.29 2.60 -18.44
CA ILE A 112 5.89 2.24 -18.59
C ILE A 112 5.52 2.48 -20.05
N LYS A 113 4.87 1.50 -20.68
CA LYS A 113 4.38 1.61 -22.06
C LYS A 113 3.54 2.86 -22.24
N LYS A 114 3.81 3.64 -23.28
CA LYS A 114 3.23 4.98 -23.47
C LYS A 114 1.70 5.00 -23.40
N GLU A 115 1.05 4.01 -23.98
CA GLU A 115 -0.41 3.87 -23.99
C GLU A 115 -1.01 3.53 -22.61
N LYS A 116 -0.20 3.05 -21.67
CA LYS A 116 -0.64 2.69 -20.31
C LYS A 116 -0.41 3.81 -19.28
N GLN A 117 0.49 4.76 -19.56
CA GLN A 117 0.85 5.82 -18.61
C GLN A 117 -0.37 6.61 -18.09
N LYS A 118 -1.33 6.93 -18.97
CA LYS A 118 -2.57 7.64 -18.58
C LYS A 118 -3.51 6.83 -17.68
N LEU A 119 -3.38 5.50 -17.67
CA LEU A 119 -4.20 4.61 -16.84
C LEU A 119 -3.68 4.49 -15.40
N ILE A 120 -2.38 4.78 -15.19
CA ILE A 120 -1.70 4.64 -13.90
C ILE A 120 -0.87 5.90 -13.55
N PRO A 121 -1.47 7.09 -13.58
CA PRO A 121 -0.75 8.35 -13.43
C PRO A 121 -0.03 8.48 -12.08
N ALA A 122 -0.57 7.90 -11.00
CA ALA A 122 -0.03 8.09 -9.65
C ALA A 122 1.30 7.34 -9.37
N VAL A 123 1.65 6.38 -10.24
CA VAL A 123 2.89 5.58 -10.17
C VAL A 123 3.82 5.83 -11.34
N THR A 124 3.41 6.69 -12.29
CA THR A 124 4.20 7.07 -13.46
C THR A 124 5.06 8.27 -13.11
N HIS A 125 6.37 8.14 -13.29
CA HIS A 125 7.34 9.20 -13.13
C HIS A 125 7.21 10.23 -14.26
N VAL A 126 7.77 11.42 -14.08
CA VAL A 126 7.76 12.49 -15.11
C VAL A 126 8.42 12.08 -16.43
N ASP A 127 9.36 11.14 -16.39
CA ASP A 127 10.04 10.57 -17.57
C ASP A 127 9.32 9.34 -18.16
N GLY A 128 8.13 8.99 -17.64
CA GLY A 128 7.37 7.82 -18.09
C GLY A 128 7.82 6.49 -17.50
N THR A 129 8.72 6.49 -16.51
CA THR A 129 9.19 5.27 -15.83
C THR A 129 8.40 4.96 -14.55
N GLY A 130 8.62 3.77 -13.97
CA GLY A 130 8.09 3.40 -12.66
C GLY A 130 9.03 2.44 -11.93
N ARG A 131 9.20 2.63 -10.61
CA ARG A 131 9.99 1.70 -9.79
C ARG A 131 9.20 0.44 -9.44
N LEU A 132 9.29 -0.53 -10.32
CA LEU A 132 8.50 -1.75 -10.33
C LEU A 132 8.77 -2.66 -9.13
N GLN A 133 7.69 -3.07 -8.45
CA GLN A 133 7.65 -4.27 -7.62
C GLN A 133 6.87 -5.37 -8.34
N VAL A 134 7.47 -6.56 -8.49
CA VAL A 134 6.78 -7.74 -9.05
C VAL A 134 6.41 -8.71 -7.94
N ILE A 135 5.18 -9.24 -7.99
CA ILE A 135 4.74 -10.36 -7.14
C ILE A 135 4.58 -11.60 -8.00
N ARG A 136 5.36 -12.64 -7.68
CA ARG A 136 5.27 -13.97 -8.29
C ARG A 136 4.30 -14.83 -7.50
N LYS A 137 3.60 -15.72 -8.21
CA LYS A 137 2.72 -16.70 -7.57
C LYS A 137 3.50 -17.52 -6.54
N GLY A 138 2.95 -17.63 -5.32
CA GLY A 138 3.57 -18.38 -4.21
C GLY A 138 4.44 -17.54 -3.25
N GLN A 139 4.82 -16.30 -3.60
CA GLN A 139 5.58 -15.44 -2.67
C GLN A 139 4.70 -14.91 -1.53
N ASN A 140 3.53 -14.38 -1.87
CA ASN A 140 2.55 -13.87 -0.92
C ASN A 140 1.16 -13.97 -1.55
N MET A 141 0.46 -15.07 -1.31
CA MET A 141 -0.81 -15.37 -2.01
C MET A 141 -1.91 -14.35 -1.68
N LEU A 142 -2.03 -13.94 -0.41
CA LEU A 142 -3.01 -12.95 0.01
C LEU A 142 -2.79 -11.60 -0.71
N TYR A 143 -1.54 -11.20 -0.88
CA TYR A 143 -1.20 -9.95 -1.58
C TYR A 143 -1.37 -10.08 -3.10
N TYR A 144 -0.99 -11.22 -3.68
CA TYR A 144 -1.23 -11.55 -5.09
C TYR A 144 -2.73 -11.48 -5.41
N ASP A 145 -3.56 -12.15 -4.61
CA ASP A 145 -5.01 -12.20 -4.82
C ASP A 145 -5.66 -10.82 -4.62
N LEU A 146 -5.15 -10.00 -3.70
CA LEU A 146 -5.59 -8.62 -3.55
C LEU A 146 -5.35 -7.78 -4.81
N ILE A 147 -4.17 -7.90 -5.43
CA ILE A 147 -3.82 -7.19 -6.67
C ILE A 147 -4.75 -7.65 -7.81
N LYS A 148 -4.96 -8.97 -7.94
CA LYS A 148 -5.86 -9.54 -8.95
C LYS A 148 -7.31 -9.10 -8.73
N GLU A 149 -7.81 -9.10 -7.50
CA GLU A 149 -9.16 -8.65 -7.19
C GLU A 149 -9.36 -7.17 -7.48
N PHE A 150 -8.37 -6.33 -7.14
CA PHE A 150 -8.40 -4.92 -7.56
C PHE A 150 -8.44 -4.79 -9.09
N GLY A 151 -7.63 -5.58 -9.81
CA GLY A 151 -7.63 -5.60 -11.27
C GLY A 151 -8.99 -5.93 -11.88
N LYS A 152 -9.80 -6.81 -11.26
CA LYS A 152 -11.17 -7.07 -11.70
C LYS A 152 -12.09 -5.86 -11.56
N LEU A 153 -11.87 -5.01 -10.55
CA LEU A 153 -12.67 -3.81 -10.31
C LEU A 153 -12.23 -2.64 -11.19
N SER A 154 -10.93 -2.47 -11.39
CA SER A 154 -10.33 -1.30 -12.04
C SER A 154 -9.98 -1.50 -13.51
N GLY A 155 -9.89 -2.75 -13.98
CA GLY A 155 -9.25 -3.07 -15.26
C GLY A 155 -7.72 -2.91 -15.24
N VAL A 156 -7.12 -2.65 -14.08
CA VAL A 156 -5.68 -2.42 -13.88
C VAL A 156 -5.18 -3.29 -12.72
N PRO A 157 -4.46 -4.39 -12.99
CA PRO A 157 -4.00 -5.34 -11.96
C PRO A 157 -2.74 -4.83 -11.24
N MET A 158 -2.82 -3.62 -10.69
CA MET A 158 -1.69 -2.93 -10.06
C MET A 158 -2.18 -2.12 -8.87
N LEU A 159 -1.34 -1.97 -7.85
CA LEU A 159 -1.57 -1.07 -6.72
C LEU A 159 -0.42 -0.08 -6.57
N ILE A 160 -0.67 1.01 -5.85
CA ILE A 160 0.41 1.76 -5.21
C ILE A 160 0.87 0.96 -3.99
N ASN A 161 2.18 0.79 -3.83
CA ASN A 161 2.78 0.31 -2.60
C ASN A 161 3.81 1.34 -2.07
N THR A 162 3.68 1.71 -0.80
CA THR A 162 4.67 2.52 -0.10
C THR A 162 4.88 2.02 1.33
N SER A 163 5.99 2.42 1.95
CA SER A 163 6.37 1.97 3.29
C SER A 163 5.27 2.30 4.31
N PHE A 164 4.92 1.38 5.20
CA PHE A 164 3.97 1.69 6.27
C PHE A 164 4.72 2.31 7.45
N ASN A 165 4.79 3.65 7.45
CA ASN A 165 5.46 4.45 8.46
C ASN A 165 5.03 5.93 8.37
N ILE A 166 5.24 6.65 9.47
CA ILE A 166 5.27 8.11 9.51
C ILE A 166 6.60 8.58 8.88
N ARG A 167 6.66 9.82 8.38
CA ARG A 167 7.92 10.44 7.96
C ARG A 167 8.90 10.48 9.14
N GLY A 168 10.14 10.04 8.93
CA GLY A 168 11.18 10.01 9.98
C GLY A 168 11.16 8.76 10.86
N GLU A 169 10.07 7.99 10.89
CA GLU A 169 9.99 6.73 11.64
C GLU A 169 10.33 5.50 10.78
N PRO A 170 10.83 4.39 11.36
CA PRO A 170 11.01 3.12 10.66
C PRO A 170 9.67 2.49 10.22
N ILE A 171 9.73 1.45 9.37
CA ILE A 171 8.55 0.67 9.00
C ILE A 171 7.94 0.03 10.26
N VAL A 172 6.61 0.10 10.38
CA VAL A 172 5.87 -0.43 11.54
C VAL A 172 6.14 -1.92 11.72
N CYS A 173 6.40 -2.34 12.95
CA CYS A 173 6.74 -3.73 13.27
C CYS A 173 5.65 -4.40 14.10
N LYS A 174 5.17 -3.72 15.14
CA LYS A 174 4.14 -4.19 16.08
C LYS A 174 2.75 -3.64 15.73
N PRO A 175 1.67 -4.29 16.19
CA PRO A 175 0.30 -3.77 16.01
C PRO A 175 0.12 -2.35 16.56
N TYR A 176 0.78 -2.03 17.67
CA TYR A 176 0.79 -0.68 18.23
C TYR A 176 1.37 0.35 17.25
N ASP A 177 2.49 0.04 16.60
CA ASP A 177 3.14 0.95 15.65
C ASP A 177 2.22 1.25 14.46
N ALA A 178 1.55 0.23 13.93
CA ALA A 178 0.58 0.36 12.84
C ALA A 178 -0.63 1.23 13.24
N TYR A 179 -1.14 1.02 14.47
CA TYR A 179 -2.24 1.83 15.00
C TYR A 179 -1.82 3.28 15.25
N LYS A 180 -0.68 3.50 15.89
CA LYS A 180 -0.08 4.82 16.12
C LYS A 180 0.10 5.56 14.80
N CYS A 181 0.64 4.88 13.78
CA CYS A 181 0.82 5.43 12.44
C CYS A 181 -0.52 5.84 11.82
N MET A 182 -1.57 5.01 11.89
CA MET A 182 -2.88 5.36 11.35
C MET A 182 -3.48 6.58 12.06
N MET A 183 -3.39 6.62 13.40
CA MET A 183 -4.02 7.69 14.17
C MET A 183 -3.30 9.04 14.03
N GLY A 184 -1.97 9.01 13.81
CA GLY A 184 -1.15 10.20 13.61
C GLY A 184 -1.16 10.76 12.19
N THR A 185 -1.67 9.99 11.22
CA THR A 185 -1.70 10.32 9.80
C THR A 185 -3.12 10.27 9.24
N GLY A 186 -3.29 10.51 7.95
CA GLY A 186 -4.54 10.43 7.23
C GLY A 186 -4.90 9.05 6.67
N ILE A 187 -4.26 7.97 7.11
CA ILE A 187 -4.65 6.59 6.71
C ILE A 187 -6.11 6.36 7.09
N ASP A 188 -6.93 5.95 6.13
CA ASP A 188 -8.38 5.84 6.33
C ASP A 188 -8.75 4.60 7.18
N CYS A 189 -8.01 3.51 6.99
CA CYS A 189 -8.20 2.26 7.71
C CYS A 189 -6.94 1.38 7.68
N ILE A 190 -6.87 0.43 8.60
CA ILE A 190 -5.81 -0.58 8.64
C ILE A 190 -6.41 -1.99 8.72
N VAL A 191 -5.74 -2.92 8.05
CA VAL A 191 -6.05 -4.35 8.09
C VAL A 191 -4.85 -5.05 8.73
N MET A 192 -5.04 -5.57 9.94
CA MET A 192 -4.02 -6.29 10.71
C MET A 192 -4.41 -7.76 10.81
N GLY A 193 -3.81 -8.65 10.01
CA GLY A 193 -4.33 -10.02 9.89
C GLY A 193 -5.77 -9.99 9.38
N LYS A 194 -6.69 -10.64 10.12
CA LYS A 194 -8.14 -10.61 9.87
C LYS A 194 -8.89 -9.43 10.49
N TYR A 195 -8.21 -8.55 11.24
CA TYR A 195 -8.86 -7.45 11.95
C TYR A 195 -8.89 -6.20 11.08
N PHE A 196 -10.06 -5.58 10.96
CA PHE A 196 -10.29 -4.35 10.23
C PHE A 196 -10.63 -3.20 11.16
N ILE A 197 -9.83 -2.15 11.10
CA ILE A 197 -9.93 -0.98 11.96
C ILE A 197 -10.11 0.24 11.07
N LYS A 198 -11.16 1.04 11.31
CA LYS A 198 -11.35 2.33 10.65
C LYS A 198 -10.88 3.44 11.57
N ARG A 199 -10.16 4.41 11.01
CA ARG A 199 -9.70 5.59 11.76
C ARG A 199 -10.87 6.36 12.36
N LYS A 200 -11.94 6.59 11.58
CA LYS A 200 -13.13 7.34 12.00
C LYS A 200 -13.90 6.74 13.17
N ASP A 201 -13.76 5.43 13.42
CA ASP A 201 -14.44 4.75 14.52
C ASP A 201 -13.68 4.94 15.85
N ASN A 202 -12.45 5.48 15.81
CA ASN A 202 -11.54 5.66 16.94
C ASN A 202 -11.07 7.13 17.13
N PRO A 203 -11.97 8.14 17.13
CA PRO A 203 -11.58 9.57 17.06
C PRO A 203 -10.79 10.06 18.28
N LYS A 204 -10.94 9.41 19.45
CA LYS A 204 -10.27 9.78 20.70
C LYS A 204 -8.74 9.65 20.66
N ASP A 205 -8.20 8.86 19.75
CA ASP A 205 -6.76 8.55 19.70
C ASP A 205 -6.04 9.35 18.58
N VAL A 206 -6.75 10.25 17.89
CA VAL A 206 -6.20 11.07 16.79
C VAL A 206 -5.17 12.06 17.33
N TRP A 207 -4.04 12.14 16.63
CA TRP A 207 -2.98 13.12 16.90
C TRP A 207 -2.37 13.61 15.58
N GLN A 208 -1.48 14.61 15.64
CA GLN A 208 -0.81 15.15 14.46
C GLN A 208 0.66 14.75 14.45
N SER A 209 1.05 13.89 13.49
CA SER A 209 2.43 13.41 13.39
C SER A 209 3.49 14.47 13.10
N GLU A 210 3.08 15.60 12.54
CA GLU A 210 4.00 16.70 12.23
C GLU A 210 4.27 17.63 13.41
N LYS A 211 3.37 17.71 14.40
CA LYS A 211 3.60 18.54 15.59
C LYS A 211 4.79 18.04 16.41
N SER A 212 4.99 16.73 16.46
CA SER A 212 6.10 16.09 17.18
C SER A 212 7.45 16.13 16.46
N ILE A 213 7.55 16.77 15.28
CA ILE A 213 8.81 16.91 14.52
C ILE A 213 9.44 18.30 14.72
N ASN A 214 8.65 19.26 15.19
CA ASN A 214 9.09 20.65 15.41
C ASN A 214 9.33 20.99 16.90
N ASP A 215 9.25 20.00 17.78
CA ASP A 215 9.67 20.06 19.19
C ASP A 215 11.00 19.32 19.36
#